data_AF-A0A508U111-F1
#
_entry.id   AF-A0A508U111-F1
#
_cell.length_a   1.000
_cell.length_b   1.000
_cell.length_c   1.000
_cell.angle_alpha   90.00
_cell.angle_beta   90.00
_cell.angle_gamma   90.00
#
_symmetry.space_group_name_H-M   'P 1'
#
loop_
_entity.id
_entity.type
_entity.pdbx_description
1 polymer ?
#
loop_
_entity_poly.entity_id
_entity_poly.type
_entity_poly.pdbx_seq_one_letter_code
_entity_poly.pdbx_strand_id
1 'polypeptide(L)' 'MIAVVPQCEPDPVWPAQVRTSCPDCTARLELLRVIPGRAAEYWTLRCAGCGGIHMDIVDRPRG' A
#
# COMPACT_ATOMS: atom_id res chain seq x y z
N MET A 1 -34.95 -12.46 8.30
CA MET A 1 -33.88 -12.26 7.30
C MET A 1 -32.80 -11.43 7.96
N ILE A 2 -31.60 -11.96 8.12
CA ILE A 2 -30.46 -11.17 8.63
C ILE A 2 -29.87 -10.46 7.41
N ALA A 3 -30.01 -9.13 7.37
CA ALA A 3 -29.35 -8.32 6.36
C ALA A 3 -27.85 -8.28 6.68
N VAL A 4 -27.04 -8.94 5.85
CA VAL A 4 -25.58 -8.78 5.87
C VAL A 4 -25.28 -7.41 5.28
N VAL A 5 -24.97 -6.45 6.13
CA VAL A 5 -24.44 -5.15 5.70
C VAL A 5 -23.02 -5.41 5.19
N PRO A 6 -22.67 -5.06 3.94
CA PRO A 6 -21.28 -5.12 3.50
C PRO A 6 -20.51 -4.13 4.37
N GLN A 7 -19.59 -4.66 5.19
CA GLN A 7 -18.67 -3.83 5.95
C GLN A 7 -17.78 -3.14 4.91
N CYS A 8 -17.92 -1.82 4.74
CA CYS A 8 -16.89 -1.05 4.05
C CYS A 8 -15.62 -1.22 4.88
N GLU A 9 -14.72 -2.10 4.45
CA GLU A 9 -13.42 -2.24 5.06
C GLU A 9 -12.77 -0.85 5.07
N PRO A 10 -12.25 -0.39 6.21
CA PRO A 10 -11.57 0.90 6.25
C PRO A 10 -10.45 0.85 5.22
N ASP A 11 -10.32 1.91 4.40
CA ASP A 11 -9.18 2.05 3.50
C ASP A 11 -7.91 1.74 4.30
N PRO A 12 -7.00 0.90 3.76
CA PRO A 12 -5.77 0.58 4.46
C PRO A 12 -5.09 1.88 4.85
N VAL A 13 -4.80 2.04 6.14
CA VAL A 13 -4.12 3.23 6.66
C VAL A 13 -2.71 3.20 6.10
N TRP A 14 -2.46 4.03 5.10
CA TRP A 14 -1.15 4.18 4.49
C TRP A 14 -0.24 4.97 5.44
N PRO A 15 0.98 4.47 5.73
CA PRO A 15 2.00 5.29 6.37
C PRO A 15 2.26 6.54 5.51
N ALA A 16 2.43 7.70 6.12
CA ALA A 16 2.62 8.97 5.40
C ALA A 16 3.83 8.97 4.45
N GLN A 17 4.80 8.09 4.68
CA GLN A 17 6.00 7.91 3.87
C GLN A 17 5.82 7.01 2.64
N VAL A 18 4.66 6.38 2.46
CA VAL A 18 4.38 5.52 1.29
C VAL A 18 3.84 6.36 0.15
N ARG A 19 4.43 6.18 -1.04
CA ARG A 19 4.01 6.78 -2.29
C ARG A 19 2.72 6.13 -2.77
N THR A 20 1.74 6.95 -3.13
CA THR A 20 0.44 6.48 -3.65
C THR A 20 0.25 6.72 -5.15
N SER A 21 1.20 7.41 -5.80
CA SER A 21 1.18 7.74 -7.22
C SER A 21 2.39 7.15 -7.96
N CYS A 22 2.14 6.56 -9.13
CA CYS A 22 3.15 5.97 -9.99
C CYS A 22 4.11 7.06 -10.53
N PRO A 23 5.43 6.88 -10.43
CA PRO A 23 6.40 7.85 -10.94
C PRO A 23 6.42 7.96 -12.47
N ASP A 24 5.94 6.94 -13.18
CA ASP A 24 6.00 6.88 -14.64
C ASP A 24 4.74 7.45 -15.31
N CYS A 25 3.57 7.22 -14.70
CA CYS A 25 2.28 7.60 -15.32
C CYS A 25 1.28 8.26 -14.35
N THR A 26 1.70 8.58 -13.12
CA THR A 26 0.91 9.29 -12.09
C THR A 26 -0.35 8.56 -11.58
N ALA A 27 -0.71 7.41 -12.17
CA ALA A 27 -1.83 6.60 -11.74
C ALA A 27 -1.65 6.05 -10.32
N ARG A 28 -2.74 5.61 -9.69
CA ARG A 28 -2.74 5.07 -8.33
C ARG A 28 -1.87 3.83 -8.22
N LEU A 29 -1.12 3.75 -7.12
CA LEU A 29 -0.40 2.57 -6.68
C LEU A 29 -1.26 1.76 -5.70
N GLU A 30 -1.31 0.46 -5.90
CA GLU A 30 -2.03 -0.50 -5.06
C GLU A 30 -1.03 -1.41 -4.34
N LEU A 31 -1.29 -1.70 -3.06
CA LEU A 31 -0.42 -2.56 -2.25
C LEU A 31 -0.47 -3.98 -2.80
N LEU A 32 0.67 -4.48 -3.25
CA LEU A 32 0.80 -5.87 -3.69
C LEU A 32 1.23 -6.76 -2.52
N ARG A 33 2.25 -6.34 -1.78
CA ARG A 33 2.80 -7.10 -0.65
C ARG A 33 3.64 -6.23 0.27
N VAL A 34 3.53 -6.46 1.57
CA VAL A 34 4.47 -5.97 2.59
C VAL A 34 5.45 -7.08 2.94
N ILE A 35 6.74 -6.79 2.89
CA ILE A 35 7.81 -7.69 3.32
C ILE A 35 8.37 -7.14 4.64
N PRO A 36 8.20 -7.86 5.76
CA PRO A 36 8.71 -7.39 7.04
C PRO A 36 10.23 -7.50 7.09
N GLY A 37 10.90 -6.41 7.45
CA GLY A 37 12.32 -6.38 7.78
C GLY A 37 12.54 -6.07 9.26
N ARG A 38 13.79 -6.19 9.71
CA ARG A 38 14.16 -5.95 11.13
C ARG A 38 14.07 -4.47 11.53
N ALA A 39 14.39 -3.55 10.62
CA ALA A 39 14.42 -2.11 10.88
C ALA A 39 13.32 -1.33 10.11
N ALA A 40 12.79 -1.91 9.05
CA ALA A 40 11.82 -1.30 8.16
C ALA A 40 10.96 -2.37 7.48
N GLU A 41 9.85 -1.96 6.89
CA GLU A 41 9.02 -2.78 6.02
C GLU A 41 9.27 -2.37 4.56
N TYR A 42 9.29 -3.35 3.66
CA TYR A 42 9.44 -3.11 2.23
C TYR A 42 8.10 -3.35 1.56
N TRP A 43 7.49 -2.26 1.11
CA TRP A 43 6.16 -2.26 0.52
C TRP A 43 6.30 -2.31 -0.98
N THR A 44 5.83 -3.39 -1.60
CA THR A 44 5.76 -3.53 -3.06
C THR A 44 4.39 -3.10 -3.55
N LEU A 45 4.39 -2.26 -4.58
CA LEU A 45 3.22 -1.56 -5.09
C LEU A 45 3.06 -1.83 -6.57
N ARG A 46 1.84 -2.09 -7.02
CA ARG A 46 1.52 -2.24 -8.45
C ARG A 46 0.75 -1.01 -8.93
N CYS A 47 1.16 -0.46 -10.06
CA CYS A 47 0.44 0.63 -10.72
C CYS A 47 -0.85 0.10 -11.37
N ALA A 48 -1.98 0.73 -11.04
CA ALA A 48 -3.28 0.42 -11.63
C ALA A 48 -3.42 0.93 -13.09
N GLY A 49 -2.53 1.82 -13.54
CA GLY A 49 -2.50 2.35 -14.91
C GLY A 49 -1.60 1.55 -15.84
N CYS A 50 -0.29 1.56 -15.60
CA CYS A 50 0.71 0.93 -16.48
C CYS A 50 1.10 -0.50 -16.07
N GLY A 51 0.68 -0.98 -14.89
CA GLY A 51 1.07 -2.28 -14.37
C GLY A 51 2.48 -2.36 -13.78
N GLY A 52 3.26 -1.27 -13.80
CA GLY A 52 4.60 -1.19 -13.24
C GLY A 52 4.65 -1.53 -11.75
N ILE A 53 5.75 -2.14 -11.32
CA ILE A 53 6.00 -2.48 -9.92
C ILE A 53 6.98 -1.49 -9.32
N HIS A 54 6.60 -0.88 -8.20
CA HIS A 54 7.43 0.04 -7.44
C HIS A 54 7.60 -0.49 -6.01
N MET A 55 8.58 0.07 -5.30
CA MET A 55 8.87 -0.30 -3.93
C MET A 55 9.12 0.96 -3.11
N ASP A 56 8.57 0.98 -1.90
CA ASP A 56 8.90 1.95 -0.86
C ASP A 56 9.41 1.25 0.39
N ILE A 57 10.24 1.97 1.15
CA ILE A 57 10.78 1.54 2.43
C ILE A 57 10.08 2.34 3.51
N VAL A 58 9.42 1.64 4.41
CA VAL A 58 8.64 2.20 5.50
C VAL A 58 9.41 1.94 6.78
N ASP A 59 10.03 2.96 7.35
CA ASP A 59 10.69 2.85 8.65
C ASP A 59 9.69 2.37 9.71
N ARG A 60 10.09 1.37 10.48
CA ARG A 60 9.29 0.94 11.63
C ARG A 60 9.53 1.94 12.77
N PRO A 61 8.49 2.44 13.45
CA PRO A 61 8.69 3.26 14.64
C PRO A 61 9.55 2.47 15.64
N ARG A 62 10.66 3.07 16.06
CA ARG A 62 11.49 2.52 17.15
C ARG A 62 10.64 2.64 18.42
N GLY A 63 10.13 1.52 18.89
CA GLY A 63 9.58 1.40 20.24
C GLY A 63 10.66 1.60 21.29
#